data_AF-A0A8C5C6P9-F1
#
_entry.id   AF-A0A8C5C6P9-F1
#
_cell.length_a   1.000
_cell.length_b   1.000
_cell.length_c   1.000
_cell.angle_alpha   90.00
_cell.angle_beta   90.00
_cell.angle_gamma   90.00
#
_symmetry.space_group_name_H-M   'P 1'
#
loop_
_entity.id
_entity.type
_entity.pdbx_description
1 polymer ?
#
loop_
_entity_poly.entity_id
_entity_poly.type
_entity_poly.pdbx_seq_one_letter_code
_entity_poly.pdbx_strand_id
1 'polypeptide(L)'
;MNETEDEVTRMEMCALLEPVTVSGQHVLLVSQKLTATVVQILSQVLLVSDDATVRTIVVAAAQVLECLSQLGCSLDTMTLLKSFQEFSDALILLKGLTVERARSLQDPRQAQSLLDSLGTLSKCISMLHTAMLATIKHPSNEQAQAAKAYILDKVESSVKDIVDTLHSRCDPGSYGPCGFYTGRRNSLMKLLDTFSIHLFRSNGLDSMVRDIVFHCMLVANPSPYTDRLIQVSHFVSAMAFDAKSMENVESSCLSLTRLRSWI
;
A
#
# COMPACT_ATOMS: atom_id res chain seq x y z
N MET A 1 -28.56 -61.72 16.93
CA MET A 1 -27.61 -61.62 15.80
C MET A 1 -27.46 -60.18 15.29
N ASN A 2 -27.90 -59.16 16.05
CA ASN A 2 -27.73 -57.74 15.68
C ASN A 2 -26.60 -57.05 16.46
N GLU A 3 -26.23 -57.55 17.65
CA GLU A 3 -25.15 -56.94 18.47
C GLU A 3 -23.76 -57.13 17.85
N THR A 4 -23.53 -58.24 17.14
CA THR A 4 -22.24 -58.53 16.49
C THR A 4 -21.99 -57.72 15.23
N GLU A 5 -23.03 -57.32 14.49
CA GLU A 5 -22.87 -56.42 13.34
C GLU A 5 -22.57 -54.98 13.80
N ASP A 6 -23.19 -54.54 14.90
CA ASP A 6 -22.98 -53.21 15.48
C ASP A 6 -21.58 -53.06 16.11
N GLU A 7 -21.03 -54.15 16.66
CA GLU A 7 -19.66 -54.22 17.18
C GLU A 7 -18.62 -54.11 16.05
N VAL A 8 -18.88 -54.77 14.91
CA VAL A 8 -17.98 -54.77 13.74
C VAL A 8 -17.98 -53.40 13.06
N THR A 9 -19.15 -52.79 12.84
CA THR A 9 -19.25 -51.43 12.27
C THR A 9 -18.59 -50.39 13.17
N ARG A 10 -18.72 -50.51 14.50
CA ARG A 10 -18.04 -49.65 15.46
C ARG A 10 -16.51 -49.79 15.39
N MET A 11 -16.00 -51.00 15.26
CA MET A 11 -14.58 -51.28 15.14
C MET A 11 -14.01 -50.75 13.81
N GLU A 12 -14.74 -50.92 12.71
CA GLU A 12 -14.40 -50.36 11.40
C GLU A 12 -14.39 -48.82 11.42
N MET A 13 -15.40 -48.19 12.05
CA MET A 13 -15.44 -46.73 12.25
C MET A 13 -14.26 -46.23 13.09
N CYS A 14 -13.88 -46.95 14.15
CA CYS A 14 -12.72 -46.59 14.98
C CYS A 14 -11.40 -46.68 14.19
N ALA A 15 -11.26 -47.70 13.33
CA ALA A 15 -10.07 -47.87 12.47
C ALA A 15 -9.93 -46.76 11.41
N LEU A 16 -11.04 -46.16 10.97
CA LEU A 16 -11.06 -45.05 10.01
C LEU A 16 -10.88 -43.67 10.67
N LEU A 17 -11.04 -43.57 11.98
CA LEU A 17 -11.02 -42.29 12.71
C LEU A 17 -9.62 -41.65 12.73
N GLU A 18 -8.57 -42.45 12.91
CA GLU A 18 -7.18 -41.99 12.95
C GLU A 18 -6.68 -41.50 11.56
N PRO A 19 -6.85 -42.25 10.46
CA PRO A 19 -6.51 -41.76 9.12
C PRO A 19 -7.26 -40.48 8.74
N VAL A 20 -8.54 -40.35 9.10
CA VAL A 20 -9.35 -39.15 8.81
C VAL A 20 -8.87 -37.94 9.61
N THR A 21 -8.54 -38.11 10.88
CA THR A 21 -8.00 -37.01 11.71
C THR A 21 -6.62 -36.56 11.25
N VAL A 22 -5.72 -37.50 10.92
CA VAL A 22 -4.39 -37.19 10.38
C VAL A 22 -4.51 -36.48 9.03
N SER A 23 -5.36 -36.98 8.13
CA SER A 23 -5.62 -36.34 6.83
C SER A 23 -6.18 -34.92 7.00
N GLY A 24 -7.13 -34.72 7.93
CA GLY A 24 -7.68 -33.41 8.26
C GLY A 24 -6.61 -32.41 8.75
N GLN A 25 -5.67 -32.86 9.59
CA GLN A 25 -4.55 -32.04 10.06
C GLN A 25 -3.59 -31.65 8.92
N HIS A 26 -3.30 -32.57 7.99
CA HIS A 26 -2.46 -32.25 6.82
C HIS A 26 -3.13 -31.24 5.90
N VAL A 27 -4.43 -31.39 5.63
CA VAL A 27 -5.20 -30.42 4.84
C VAL A 27 -5.17 -29.05 5.51
N LEU A 28 -5.39 -28.98 6.83
CA LEU A 28 -5.32 -27.73 7.59
C LEU A 28 -3.96 -27.03 7.46
N LEU A 29 -2.87 -27.77 7.63
CA LEU A 29 -1.50 -27.23 7.52
C LEU A 29 -1.17 -26.73 6.11
N VAL A 30 -1.59 -27.46 5.08
CA VAL A 30 -1.40 -27.06 3.68
C VAL A 30 -2.18 -25.79 3.39
N SER A 31 -3.44 -25.73 3.81
CA SER A 31 -4.31 -24.55 3.69
C SER A 31 -3.71 -23.32 4.36
N GLN A 32 -3.17 -23.46 5.57
CA GLN A 32 -2.50 -22.38 6.31
C GLN A 32 -1.23 -21.89 5.60
N LYS A 33 -0.38 -22.82 5.17
CA LYS A 33 0.89 -22.48 4.50
C LYS A 33 0.67 -21.80 3.16
N LEU A 34 -0.36 -22.21 2.43
CA LEU A 34 -0.77 -21.60 1.18
C LEU A 34 -1.34 -20.20 1.41
N THR A 35 -2.18 -20.02 2.43
CA THR A 35 -2.71 -18.69 2.83
C THR A 35 -1.58 -17.73 3.20
N ALA A 36 -0.61 -18.18 3.99
CA ALA A 36 0.56 -17.38 4.35
C ALA A 36 1.38 -16.96 3.11
N THR A 37 1.59 -17.89 2.18
CA THR A 37 2.34 -17.64 0.94
C THR A 37 1.62 -16.63 0.05
N VAL A 38 0.31 -16.78 -0.14
CA VAL A 38 -0.50 -15.85 -0.95
C VAL A 38 -0.47 -14.45 -0.35
N VAL A 39 -0.68 -14.35 0.95
CA VAL A 39 -0.68 -13.10 1.67
C VAL A 39 0.70 -12.41 1.60
N GLN A 40 1.79 -13.17 1.69
CA GLN A 40 3.15 -12.66 1.51
C GLN A 40 3.36 -12.09 0.09
N ILE A 41 2.94 -12.82 -0.94
CA ILE A 41 3.02 -12.37 -2.34
C ILE A 41 2.21 -11.09 -2.55
N LEU A 42 0.97 -11.03 -2.08
CA LEU A 42 0.12 -9.85 -2.20
C LEU A 42 0.74 -8.66 -1.47
N SER A 43 1.36 -8.87 -0.30
CA SER A 43 2.04 -7.80 0.42
C SER A 43 3.26 -7.24 -0.31
N GLN A 44 3.96 -8.06 -1.09
CA GLN A 44 5.05 -7.62 -1.95
C GLN A 44 4.53 -6.80 -3.14
N VAL A 45 3.44 -7.24 -3.77
CA VAL A 45 2.77 -6.49 -4.86
C VAL A 45 2.35 -5.11 -4.37
N LEU A 46 1.79 -5.01 -3.16
CA LEU A 46 1.42 -3.74 -2.55
C LEU A 46 2.61 -2.82 -2.30
N LEU A 47 3.76 -3.35 -1.87
CA LEU A 47 4.98 -2.56 -1.71
C LEU A 47 5.53 -2.06 -3.04
N VAL A 48 5.50 -2.89 -4.08
CA VAL A 48 5.92 -2.48 -5.43
C VAL A 48 4.99 -1.40 -5.98
N SER A 49 3.69 -1.48 -5.68
CA SER A 49 2.72 -0.44 -6.04
C SER A 49 2.96 0.88 -5.31
N ASP A 50 3.28 0.80 -4.01
CA ASP A 50 3.62 1.97 -3.19
C ASP A 50 4.87 2.66 -3.76
N ASP A 51 5.92 1.88 -4.06
CA ASP A 51 7.15 2.34 -4.70
C ASP A 51 6.89 2.96 -6.07
N ALA A 52 6.06 2.34 -6.91
CA ALA A 52 5.68 2.90 -8.22
C ALA A 52 4.96 4.25 -8.10
N THR A 53 4.12 4.41 -7.08
CA THR A 53 3.44 5.68 -6.79
C THR A 53 4.45 6.75 -6.39
N VAL A 54 5.38 6.41 -5.50
CA VAL A 54 6.47 7.33 -5.09
C VAL A 54 7.32 7.72 -6.30
N ARG A 55 7.73 6.78 -7.15
CA ARG A 55 8.48 7.07 -8.38
C ARG A 55 7.73 8.01 -9.31
N THR A 56 6.42 7.83 -9.47
CA THR A 56 5.59 8.72 -10.29
C THR A 56 5.61 10.15 -9.75
N ILE A 57 5.51 10.31 -8.43
CA ILE A 57 5.60 11.64 -7.79
C ILE A 57 6.99 12.25 -7.99
N VAL A 58 8.05 11.46 -7.84
CA VAL A 58 9.44 11.91 -8.03
C VAL A 58 9.69 12.35 -9.48
N VAL A 59 9.14 11.65 -10.47
CA VAL A 59 9.22 12.05 -11.87
C VAL A 59 8.48 13.37 -12.11
N ALA A 60 7.27 13.54 -11.56
CA ALA A 60 6.55 14.80 -11.64
C ALA A 60 7.31 15.95 -10.96
N ALA A 61 7.97 15.69 -9.83
CA ALA A 61 8.81 16.67 -9.14
C ALA A 61 10.03 17.08 -10.00
N ALA A 62 10.70 16.13 -10.65
CA ALA A 62 11.80 16.41 -11.57
C ALA A 62 11.34 17.27 -12.76
N GLN A 63 10.17 16.98 -13.33
CA GLN A 63 9.56 17.80 -14.39
C GLN A 63 9.29 19.24 -13.94
N VAL A 64 8.77 19.43 -12.72
CA VAL A 64 8.57 20.77 -12.14
C VAL A 64 9.89 21.53 -12.04
N LEU A 65 10.97 20.90 -11.58
CA LEU A 65 12.29 21.51 -11.49
C LEU A 65 12.86 21.90 -12.86
N GLU A 66 12.66 21.04 -13.87
CA GLU A 66 13.06 21.34 -15.24
C GLU A 66 12.30 22.56 -15.79
N CYS A 67 10.97 22.58 -15.67
CA CYS A 67 10.15 23.72 -16.08
C CYS A 67 10.51 25.00 -15.30
N LEU A 68 10.81 24.89 -14.01
CA LEU A 68 11.25 26.01 -13.17
C LEU A 68 12.56 26.62 -13.68
N SER A 69 13.51 25.79 -14.14
CA SER A 69 14.77 26.27 -14.71
C SER A 69 14.55 27.05 -16.01
N GLN A 70 13.68 26.54 -16.90
CA GLN A 70 13.33 27.19 -18.15
C GLN A 70 12.60 28.52 -17.90
N LEU A 71 11.68 28.52 -16.94
CA LEU A 71 11.00 29.71 -16.45
C LEU A 71 12.01 30.74 -15.93
N GLY A 72 12.98 30.32 -15.11
CA GLY A 72 14.04 31.19 -14.60
C GLY A 72 14.90 31.83 -15.69
N CYS A 73 15.06 31.18 -16.84
CA CYS A 73 15.83 31.68 -17.99
C CYS A 73 15.03 32.58 -18.97
N SER A 74 13.72 32.75 -18.80
CA SER A 74 12.91 33.56 -19.72
C SER A 74 13.35 35.04 -19.72
N LEU A 75 13.56 35.61 -20.90
CA LEU A 75 14.04 36.99 -21.09
C LEU A 75 12.95 37.95 -21.61
N ASP A 76 11.85 37.43 -22.13
CA ASP A 76 10.73 38.20 -22.68
C ASP A 76 9.39 37.71 -22.13
N THR A 77 8.38 38.58 -22.19
CA THR A 77 7.07 38.31 -21.60
C THR A 77 6.35 37.13 -22.28
N MET A 78 6.57 36.90 -23.59
CA MET A 78 5.87 35.81 -24.30
C MET A 78 6.47 34.45 -23.94
N THR A 79 7.80 34.34 -23.87
CA THR A 79 8.48 33.12 -23.40
C THR A 79 8.22 32.88 -21.91
N LEU A 80 8.12 33.94 -21.10
CA LEU A 80 7.70 33.85 -19.71
C LEU A 80 6.29 33.23 -19.60
N LEU A 81 5.30 33.74 -20.32
CA LEU A 81 3.94 33.21 -20.23
C LEU A 81 3.85 31.73 -20.65
N LYS A 82 4.57 31.34 -21.71
CA LYS A 82 4.62 29.95 -22.15
C LYS A 82 5.27 29.03 -21.11
N SER A 83 6.46 29.39 -20.63
CA SER A 83 7.18 28.60 -19.62
C SER A 83 6.44 28.56 -18.28
N PHE A 84 5.74 29.63 -17.92
CA PHE A 84 4.90 29.68 -16.72
C PHE A 84 3.69 28.76 -16.82
N GLN A 85 3.09 28.63 -18.02
CA GLN A 85 2.02 27.67 -18.27
C GLN A 85 2.51 26.23 -18.11
N GLU A 86 3.61 25.86 -18.77
CA GLU A 86 4.21 24.52 -18.68
C GLU A 86 4.60 24.17 -17.25
N PHE A 87 5.20 25.12 -16.52
CA PHE A 87 5.49 24.99 -15.09
C PHE A 87 4.22 24.79 -14.25
N SER A 88 3.16 25.57 -14.51
CA SER A 88 1.91 25.49 -13.75
C SER A 88 1.22 24.15 -13.96
N ASP A 89 1.21 23.62 -15.18
CA ASP A 89 0.62 22.32 -15.50
C ASP A 89 1.37 21.18 -14.80
N ALA A 90 2.71 21.20 -14.85
CA ALA A 90 3.56 20.24 -14.12
C ALA A 90 3.33 20.31 -12.60
N LEU A 91 3.18 21.53 -12.06
CA LEU A 91 2.96 21.75 -10.64
C LEU A 91 1.57 21.31 -10.17
N ILE A 92 0.53 21.50 -10.99
CA ILE A 92 -0.81 20.99 -10.71
C ILE A 92 -0.79 19.46 -10.63
N LEU A 93 -0.10 18.79 -11.57
CA LEU A 93 0.08 17.34 -11.54
C LEU A 93 0.79 16.90 -10.25
N LEU A 94 1.93 17.50 -9.93
CA LEU A 94 2.68 17.20 -8.71
C LEU A 94 1.81 17.38 -7.46
N LYS A 95 1.07 18.49 -7.36
CA LYS A 95 0.18 18.79 -6.24
C LYS A 95 -0.90 17.72 -6.11
N GLY A 96 -1.56 17.35 -7.21
CA GLY A 96 -2.60 16.32 -7.21
C GLY A 96 -2.08 14.98 -6.66
N LEU A 97 -0.95 14.51 -7.18
CA LEU A 97 -0.33 13.27 -6.75
C LEU A 97 0.14 13.33 -5.29
N THR A 98 0.73 14.45 -4.88
CA THR A 98 1.27 14.62 -3.51
C THR A 98 0.16 14.72 -2.47
N VAL A 99 -0.95 15.40 -2.78
CA VAL A 99 -2.13 15.44 -1.88
C VAL A 99 -2.72 14.05 -1.70
N GLU A 100 -2.88 13.30 -2.79
CA GLU A 100 -3.42 11.93 -2.72
C GLU A 100 -2.51 11.02 -1.91
N ARG A 101 -1.19 11.18 -2.09
CA ARG A 101 -0.20 10.51 -1.25
C ARG A 101 -0.33 10.89 0.21
N ALA A 102 -0.40 12.17 0.55
CA ALA A 102 -0.53 12.65 1.93
C ALA A 102 -1.78 12.09 2.62
N ARG A 103 -2.93 12.01 1.92
CA ARG A 103 -4.16 11.38 2.44
C ARG A 103 -4.00 9.89 2.70
N SER A 104 -3.15 9.23 1.92
CA SER A 104 -2.89 7.79 2.00
C SER A 104 -1.78 7.43 2.98
N LEU A 105 -0.99 8.38 3.48
CA LEU A 105 0.09 8.06 4.42
C LEU A 105 -0.44 7.72 5.81
N GLN A 106 0.16 6.71 6.45
CA GLN A 106 -0.17 6.36 7.84
C GLN A 106 0.53 7.26 8.86
N ASP A 107 1.71 7.82 8.54
CA ASP A 107 2.41 8.78 9.41
C ASP A 107 1.84 10.19 9.21
N PRO A 108 1.13 10.76 10.21
CA PRO A 108 0.53 12.08 10.09
C PRO A 108 1.57 13.20 9.98
N ARG A 109 2.80 13.02 10.50
CA ARG A 109 3.88 14.02 10.39
C ARG A 109 4.42 14.09 8.98
N GLN A 110 4.59 12.93 8.34
CA GLN A 110 5.01 12.85 6.94
C GLN A 110 3.93 13.47 6.04
N ALA A 111 2.66 13.13 6.28
CA ALA A 111 1.54 13.73 5.57
C ALA A 111 1.49 15.26 5.74
N GLN A 112 1.65 15.76 6.98
CA GLN A 112 1.65 17.19 7.25
C GLN A 112 2.83 17.91 6.59
N SER A 113 4.03 17.33 6.64
CA SER A 113 5.22 17.87 5.99
C SER A 113 5.00 18.05 4.48
N LEU A 114 4.39 17.05 3.82
CA LEU A 114 4.02 17.16 2.40
C LEU A 114 3.03 18.30 2.15
N LEU A 115 1.99 18.44 3.00
CA LEU A 115 1.01 19.51 2.87
C LEU A 115 1.61 20.90 3.10
N ASP A 116 2.54 21.03 4.04
CA ASP A 116 3.24 22.28 4.34
C ASP A 116 4.14 22.71 3.17
N SER A 117 4.86 21.77 2.54
CA SER A 117 5.62 22.03 1.32
C SER A 117 4.71 22.48 0.17
N LEU A 118 3.56 21.84 -0.02
CA LEU A 118 2.56 22.27 -1.02
C LEU A 118 1.97 23.66 -0.72
N GLY A 119 1.77 23.98 0.56
CA GLY A 119 1.34 25.29 1.02
C GLY A 119 2.37 26.38 0.69
N THR A 120 3.66 26.07 0.87
CA THR A 120 4.77 26.95 0.51
C THR A 120 4.82 27.17 -1.00
N LEU A 121 4.75 26.10 -1.80
CA LEU A 121 4.73 26.18 -3.26
C LEU A 121 3.60 27.08 -3.76
N SER A 122 2.38 26.92 -3.20
CA SER A 122 1.22 27.74 -3.60
C SER A 122 1.45 29.24 -3.38
N LYS A 123 2.17 29.63 -2.32
CA LYS A 123 2.53 31.04 -2.07
C LYS A 123 3.59 31.52 -3.05
N CYS A 124 4.59 30.69 -3.34
CA CYS A 124 5.66 31.01 -4.27
C CYS A 124 5.17 31.24 -5.70
N ILE A 125 4.18 30.49 -6.21
CA ILE A 125 3.61 30.67 -7.57
C ILE A 125 3.18 32.13 -7.80
N SER A 126 2.39 32.69 -6.89
CA SER A 126 1.87 34.05 -7.00
C SER A 126 2.98 35.10 -6.97
N MET A 127 4.02 34.85 -6.18
CA MET A 127 5.18 35.74 -6.08
C MET A 127 6.10 35.63 -7.32
N LEU A 128 6.23 34.41 -7.87
CA LEU A 128 7.15 34.09 -8.95
C LEU A 128 6.79 34.85 -10.23
N HIS A 129 5.52 34.84 -10.63
CA HIS A 129 5.06 35.59 -11.82
C HIS A 129 5.41 37.09 -11.71
N THR A 130 5.16 37.67 -10.54
CA THR A 130 5.41 39.10 -10.28
C THR A 130 6.91 39.42 -10.31
N ALA A 131 7.73 38.59 -9.66
CA ALA A 131 9.18 38.78 -9.63
C ALA A 131 9.80 38.62 -11.03
N MET A 132 9.37 37.62 -11.80
CA MET A 132 9.81 37.41 -13.17
C MET A 132 9.48 38.62 -14.07
N LEU A 133 8.23 39.09 -14.04
CA LEU A 133 7.82 40.29 -14.79
C LEU A 133 8.61 41.54 -14.39
N ALA A 134 8.89 41.72 -13.09
CA ALA A 134 9.68 42.85 -12.62
C ALA A 134 11.12 42.81 -13.17
N THR A 135 11.74 41.62 -13.23
CA THR A 135 13.08 41.46 -13.82
C THR A 135 13.11 41.68 -15.32
N ILE A 136 12.06 41.30 -16.06
CA ILE A 136 11.98 41.56 -17.51
C ILE A 136 11.80 43.06 -17.78
N LYS A 137 10.94 43.73 -17.00
CA LYS A 137 10.68 45.18 -17.16
C LYS A 137 11.85 46.04 -16.70
N HIS A 138 12.58 45.60 -15.67
CA HIS A 138 13.68 46.35 -15.08
C HIS A 138 14.92 45.44 -14.89
N PRO A 139 15.64 45.09 -15.97
CA PRO A 139 16.74 44.11 -15.92
C PRO A 139 17.89 44.49 -14.97
N SER A 140 18.18 45.79 -14.86
CA SER A 140 19.24 46.35 -14.02
C SER A 140 18.84 46.60 -12.57
N ASN A 141 17.61 46.24 -12.17
CA ASN A 141 17.17 46.36 -10.78
C ASN A 141 17.64 45.15 -9.97
N GLU A 142 18.68 45.34 -9.16
CA GLU A 142 19.26 44.31 -8.29
C GLU A 142 18.23 43.70 -7.32
N GLN A 143 17.31 44.51 -6.79
CA GLN A 143 16.27 44.03 -5.87
C GLN A 143 15.29 43.07 -6.56
N ALA A 144 14.94 43.34 -7.81
CA ALA A 144 14.09 42.46 -8.59
C ALA A 144 14.79 41.13 -8.90
N GLN A 145 16.09 41.18 -9.23
CA GLN A 145 16.90 39.99 -9.47
C GLN A 145 17.07 39.14 -8.21
N ALA A 146 17.33 39.79 -7.06
CA ALA A 146 17.42 39.11 -5.77
C ALA A 146 16.10 38.44 -5.37
N ALA A 147 14.97 39.13 -5.56
CA ALA A 147 13.64 38.58 -5.29
C ALA A 147 13.34 37.36 -6.19
N LYS A 148 13.67 37.45 -7.48
CA LYS A 148 13.55 36.32 -8.42
C LYS A 148 14.37 35.12 -7.95
N ALA A 149 15.65 35.32 -7.66
CA ALA A 149 16.55 34.25 -7.22
C ALA A 149 16.04 33.58 -5.94
N TYR A 150 15.63 34.37 -4.95
CA TYR A 150 15.06 33.86 -3.70
C TYR A 150 13.82 33.00 -3.92
N ILE A 151 12.88 33.43 -4.78
CA ILE A 151 11.65 32.67 -5.02
C ILE A 151 11.95 31.39 -5.80
N LEU A 152 12.83 31.42 -6.80
CA LEU A 152 13.23 30.22 -7.54
C LEU A 152 13.88 29.18 -6.61
N ASP A 153 14.84 29.61 -5.79
CA ASP A 153 15.48 28.75 -4.78
C ASP A 153 14.45 28.17 -3.80
N LYS A 154 13.49 28.99 -3.35
CA LYS A 154 12.46 28.52 -2.42
C LYS A 154 11.50 27.50 -3.04
N VAL A 155 11.15 27.66 -4.33
CA VAL A 155 10.36 26.65 -5.05
C VAL A 155 11.16 25.37 -5.19
N GLU A 156 12.42 25.48 -5.63
CA GLU A 156 13.31 24.32 -5.79
C GLU A 156 13.49 23.56 -4.48
N SER A 157 13.77 24.25 -3.38
CA SER A 157 13.92 23.64 -2.05
C SER A 157 12.63 22.93 -1.63
N SER A 158 11.46 23.56 -1.83
CA SER A 158 10.18 22.98 -1.43
C SER A 158 9.83 21.72 -2.23
N VAL A 159 10.21 21.65 -3.51
CA VAL A 159 10.06 20.44 -4.33
C VAL A 159 11.02 19.34 -3.88
N LYS A 160 12.27 19.69 -3.53
CA LYS A 160 13.22 18.73 -2.94
C LYS A 160 12.74 18.21 -1.59
N ASP A 161 12.19 19.08 -0.74
CA ASP A 161 11.63 18.69 0.56
C ASP A 161 10.50 17.66 0.39
N ILE A 162 9.67 17.76 -0.67
CA ILE A 162 8.66 16.74 -1.00
C ILE A 162 9.33 15.40 -1.31
N VAL A 163 10.35 15.41 -2.17
CA VAL A 163 11.09 14.19 -2.56
C VAL A 163 11.78 13.56 -1.34
N ASP A 164 12.44 14.36 -0.52
CA ASP A 164 13.14 13.90 0.68
C ASP A 164 12.15 13.36 1.72
N THR A 165 11.02 14.03 1.90
CA THR A 165 9.93 13.56 2.77
C THR A 165 9.41 12.20 2.31
N LEU A 166 9.28 11.95 1.00
CA LEU A 166 8.82 10.67 0.47
C LEU A 166 9.84 9.53 0.66
N HIS A 167 11.13 9.83 0.64
CA HIS A 167 12.20 8.84 0.86
C HIS A 167 12.57 8.66 2.33
N SER A 168 12.17 9.59 3.20
CA SER A 168 12.40 9.51 4.64
C SER A 168 11.80 8.22 5.21
N ARG A 169 12.64 7.42 5.88
CA ARG A 169 12.18 6.24 6.62
C ARG A 169 11.63 6.72 7.96
N CYS A 170 10.37 6.40 8.27
CA CYS A 170 9.80 6.64 9.59
C CYS A 170 10.61 5.85 10.63
N ASP A 171 11.01 6.53 11.71
CA ASP A 171 11.70 5.89 12.83
C ASP A 171 10.81 4.81 13.46
N PRO A 172 11.32 3.57 13.63
CA PRO A 172 10.56 2.44 14.16
C PRO A 172 10.13 2.61 15.62
N GLY A 173 10.59 3.66 16.32
CA GLY A 173 10.43 3.83 17.76
C GLY A 173 9.20 4.59 18.25
N SER A 174 8.42 5.27 17.40
CA SER A 174 7.28 6.08 17.89
C SER A 174 5.93 5.88 17.18
N TYR A 175 5.88 5.59 15.87
CA TYR A 175 4.59 5.53 15.13
C TYR A 175 4.49 4.44 14.04
N GLY A 176 5.42 3.50 13.96
CA GLY A 176 5.33 2.37 13.03
C GLY A 176 5.82 2.68 11.61
N PRO A 177 5.65 1.73 10.67
CA PRO A 177 6.35 1.73 9.38
C PRO A 177 5.88 2.82 8.41
N CYS A 178 6.82 3.49 7.73
CA CYS A 178 6.60 4.44 6.63
C CYS A 178 5.98 3.79 5.39
N GLY A 179 4.97 4.44 4.81
CA GLY A 179 4.31 3.99 3.57
C GLY A 179 2.91 3.40 3.82
N PHE A 180 2.01 3.54 2.84
CA PHE A 180 0.59 3.20 3.00
C PHE A 180 0.38 1.72 3.36
N TYR A 181 1.17 0.84 2.75
CA TYR A 181 1.07 -0.61 2.91
C TYR A 181 2.08 -1.22 3.86
N THR A 182 3.13 -0.52 4.24
CA THR A 182 4.19 -1.07 5.08
C THR A 182 3.67 -1.42 6.48
N GLY A 183 2.82 -0.57 7.06
CA GLY A 183 2.13 -0.86 8.32
C GLY A 183 1.17 -2.05 8.20
N ARG A 184 0.35 -2.10 7.13
CA ARG A 184 -0.61 -3.19 6.90
C ARG A 184 0.12 -4.52 6.66
N ARG A 185 1.20 -4.53 5.87
CA ARG A 185 2.08 -5.70 5.67
C ARG A 185 2.67 -6.16 6.99
N ASN A 186 3.27 -5.27 7.78
CA ASN A 186 3.97 -5.70 9.00
C ASN A 186 2.99 -6.22 10.06
N SER A 187 1.81 -5.60 10.19
CA SER A 187 0.73 -6.12 11.04
C SER A 187 0.28 -7.50 10.58
N LEU A 188 0.14 -7.69 9.28
CA LEU A 188 -0.27 -8.95 8.71
C LEU A 188 0.84 -10.02 8.76
N MET A 189 2.11 -9.64 8.61
CA MET A 189 3.26 -10.52 8.81
C MET A 189 3.37 -10.93 10.28
N LYS A 190 3.16 -9.99 11.21
CA LYS A 190 3.09 -10.28 12.63
C LYS A 190 1.92 -11.21 12.96
N LEU A 191 0.76 -11.01 12.33
CA LEU A 191 -0.37 -11.92 12.47
C LEU A 191 0.01 -13.30 11.95
N LEU A 192 0.61 -13.41 10.75
CA LEU A 192 1.17 -14.63 10.15
C LEU A 192 2.19 -15.33 11.07
N ASP A 193 3.11 -14.58 11.68
CA ASP A 193 4.11 -15.09 12.63
C ASP A 193 3.48 -15.52 13.96
N THR A 194 2.37 -14.88 14.36
CA THR A 194 1.61 -15.19 15.59
C THR A 194 0.55 -16.28 15.35
N PHE A 195 0.49 -16.93 14.17
CA PHE A 195 -0.39 -18.09 13.92
C PHE A 195 0.03 -19.29 14.78
N SER A 196 -0.36 -19.24 16.05
CA SER A 196 -0.59 -20.40 16.90
C SER A 196 -2.09 -20.56 17.04
N ILE A 197 -2.68 -21.38 16.16
CA ILE A 197 -3.90 -22.24 16.29
C ILE A 197 -5.22 -21.61 16.83
N HIS A 198 -5.24 -20.50 17.58
CA HIS A 198 -6.41 -20.06 18.35
C HIS A 198 -7.17 -18.83 17.81
N LEU A 199 -6.68 -18.16 16.76
CA LEU A 199 -7.26 -16.89 16.32
C LEU A 199 -8.15 -16.97 15.07
N PHE A 200 -8.58 -18.16 14.67
CA PHE A 200 -9.56 -18.33 13.59
C PHE A 200 -10.93 -17.69 13.91
N ARG A 201 -11.15 -17.34 15.18
CA ARG A 201 -12.40 -16.84 15.74
C ARG A 201 -12.71 -15.36 15.45
N SER A 202 -11.81 -14.59 14.81
CA SER A 202 -12.03 -13.13 14.64
C SER A 202 -12.16 -12.68 13.18
N ASN A 203 -13.29 -12.05 12.88
CA ASN A 203 -13.74 -11.51 11.59
C ASN A 203 -12.79 -10.49 10.89
N GLY A 204 -11.61 -10.20 11.43
CA GLY A 204 -10.72 -9.14 10.92
C GLY A 204 -9.70 -9.59 9.85
N LEU A 205 -9.32 -10.87 9.84
CA LEU A 205 -8.37 -11.39 8.84
C LEU A 205 -9.00 -11.45 7.44
N ASP A 206 -10.24 -11.91 7.36
CA ASP A 206 -10.97 -12.04 6.08
C ASP A 206 -11.18 -10.66 5.41
N SER A 207 -11.55 -9.63 6.18
CA SER A 207 -11.67 -8.27 5.64
C SER A 207 -10.33 -7.69 5.21
N MET A 208 -9.25 -7.91 5.98
CA MET A 208 -7.92 -7.39 5.64
C MET A 208 -7.35 -8.05 4.39
N VAL A 209 -7.49 -9.37 4.27
CA VAL A 209 -7.06 -10.13 3.09
C VAL A 209 -7.89 -9.72 1.87
N ARG A 210 -9.22 -9.59 2.02
CA ARG A 210 -10.11 -9.11 0.95
C ARG A 210 -9.73 -7.72 0.46
N ASP A 211 -9.48 -6.76 1.36
CA ASP A 211 -9.02 -5.41 1.00
C ASP A 211 -7.71 -5.44 0.20
N ILE A 212 -6.74 -6.25 0.66
CA ILE A 212 -5.43 -6.40 0.03
C ILE A 212 -5.58 -6.98 -1.38
N VAL A 213 -6.40 -8.02 -1.52
CA VAL A 213 -6.69 -8.66 -2.80
C VAL A 213 -7.39 -7.70 -3.75
N PHE A 214 -8.41 -6.99 -3.28
CA PHE A 214 -9.17 -6.03 -4.09
C PHE A 214 -8.27 -4.88 -4.57
N HIS A 215 -7.37 -4.40 -3.72
CA HIS A 215 -6.40 -3.39 -4.12
C HIS A 215 -5.35 -3.94 -5.08
N CYS A 216 -4.83 -5.16 -4.87
CA CYS A 216 -3.91 -5.80 -5.81
C CYS A 216 -4.56 -5.98 -7.20
N MET A 217 -5.85 -6.34 -7.25
CA MET A 217 -6.61 -6.38 -8.50
C MET A 217 -6.71 -5.00 -9.15
N LEU A 218 -7.03 -3.96 -8.37
CA LEU A 218 -7.15 -2.59 -8.87
C LEU A 218 -5.82 -2.08 -9.43
N VAL A 219 -4.70 -2.34 -8.73
CA VAL A 219 -3.34 -2.00 -9.16
C VAL A 219 -2.92 -2.78 -10.40
N ALA A 220 -3.31 -4.05 -10.48
CA ALA A 220 -2.97 -4.91 -11.60
C ALA A 220 -3.89 -4.76 -12.81
N ASN A 221 -4.93 -3.93 -12.72
CA ASN A 221 -5.95 -3.78 -13.76
C ASN A 221 -5.44 -3.24 -15.13
N PRO A 222 -4.19 -2.76 -15.29
CA PRO A 222 -3.57 -2.58 -16.61
C PRO A 222 -2.45 -3.61 -16.94
N SER A 223 -2.24 -4.65 -16.13
CA SER A 223 -1.10 -5.58 -16.25
C SER A 223 -1.48 -6.93 -16.91
N PRO A 224 -0.55 -7.66 -17.53
CA PRO A 224 -0.82 -9.04 -17.98
C PRO A 224 -0.99 -10.06 -16.83
N TYR A 225 -0.95 -9.60 -15.57
CA TYR A 225 -1.07 -10.43 -14.38
C TYR A 225 -2.44 -10.34 -13.70
N THR A 226 -3.38 -9.53 -14.24
CA THR A 226 -4.73 -9.37 -13.69
C THR A 226 -5.44 -10.72 -13.57
N ASP A 227 -5.34 -11.57 -14.59
CA ASP A 227 -5.96 -12.90 -14.57
C ASP A 227 -5.40 -13.79 -13.46
N ARG A 228 -4.09 -13.72 -13.18
CA ARG A 228 -3.47 -14.46 -12.07
C ARG A 228 -3.90 -13.91 -10.72
N LEU A 229 -4.04 -12.60 -10.57
CA LEU A 229 -4.50 -11.98 -9.32
C LEU A 229 -5.99 -12.20 -9.09
N ILE A 230 -6.80 -12.26 -10.15
CA ILE A 230 -8.20 -12.71 -10.12
C ILE A 230 -8.29 -14.16 -9.65
N GLN A 231 -7.46 -15.06 -10.20
CA GLN A 231 -7.39 -16.44 -9.74
C GLN A 231 -6.96 -16.54 -8.27
N VAL A 232 -5.96 -15.79 -7.84
CA VAL A 232 -5.53 -15.75 -6.44
C VAL A 232 -6.64 -15.23 -5.53
N SER A 233 -7.41 -14.22 -5.94
CA SER A 233 -8.57 -13.73 -5.20
C SER A 233 -9.68 -14.77 -5.08
N HIS A 234 -10.04 -15.43 -6.20
CA HIS A 234 -11.04 -16.49 -6.19
C HIS A 234 -10.58 -17.65 -5.33
N PHE A 235 -9.29 -17.99 -5.40
CA PHE A 235 -8.68 -19.00 -4.58
C PHE A 235 -8.76 -18.64 -3.09
N VAL A 236 -8.33 -17.43 -2.70
CA VAL A 236 -8.43 -16.93 -1.32
C VAL A 236 -9.88 -16.86 -0.84
N SER A 237 -10.82 -16.43 -1.69
CA SER A 237 -12.25 -16.38 -1.34
C SER A 237 -12.84 -17.78 -1.18
N ALA A 238 -12.42 -18.73 -2.01
CA ALA A 238 -12.78 -20.15 -1.86
C ALA A 238 -12.19 -20.71 -0.56
N MET A 239 -10.94 -20.39 -0.24
CA MET A 239 -10.29 -20.76 1.02
C MET A 239 -10.96 -20.11 2.25
N ALA A 240 -11.46 -18.88 2.15
CA ALA A 240 -12.18 -18.20 3.22
C ALA A 240 -13.63 -18.72 3.38
N PHE A 241 -14.24 -19.19 2.30
CA PHE A 241 -15.49 -19.95 2.38
C PHE A 241 -15.26 -21.32 3.01
N ASP A 242 -14.17 -21.98 2.62
CA ASP A 242 -13.76 -23.28 3.15
C ASP A 242 -13.15 -23.18 4.55
N ALA A 243 -12.76 -21.98 5.02
CA ALA A 243 -12.42 -21.70 6.41
C ALA A 243 -13.59 -22.00 7.36
N LYS A 244 -14.82 -21.65 6.94
CA LYS A 244 -16.05 -21.98 7.68
C LYS A 244 -16.36 -23.47 7.63
N SER A 245 -15.98 -24.15 6.54
CA SER A 245 -16.02 -25.61 6.42
C SER A 245 -14.95 -26.27 7.29
N MET A 246 -13.75 -25.70 7.38
CA MET A 246 -12.65 -26.12 8.23
C MET A 246 -12.97 -25.95 9.71
N GLU A 247 -13.69 -24.91 10.10
CA GLU A 247 -14.20 -24.75 11.47
C GLU A 247 -15.19 -25.87 11.84
N ASN A 248 -15.98 -26.34 10.87
CA ASN A 248 -16.84 -27.52 11.02
C ASN A 248 -16.04 -28.83 11.06
N VAL A 249 -14.94 -28.93 10.29
CA VAL A 249 -14.02 -30.08 10.30
C VAL A 249 -13.21 -30.14 11.60
N GLU A 250 -12.76 -29.01 12.13
CA GLU A 250 -12.04 -28.89 13.40
C GLU A 250 -12.99 -29.20 14.57
N SER A 251 -14.21 -28.64 14.54
CA SER A 251 -15.27 -29.01 15.48
C SER A 251 -15.62 -30.49 15.40
N SER A 252 -15.66 -31.07 14.19
CA SER A 252 -15.84 -32.51 13.99
C SER A 252 -14.64 -33.32 14.49
N CYS A 253 -13.40 -32.90 14.25
CA CYS A 253 -12.19 -33.57 14.77
C CYS A 253 -12.14 -33.55 16.29
N LEU A 254 -12.47 -32.41 16.93
CA LEU A 254 -12.57 -32.29 18.38
C LEU A 254 -13.70 -33.18 18.92
N SER A 255 -14.82 -33.27 18.21
CA SER A 255 -15.94 -34.15 18.56
C SER A 255 -15.59 -35.64 18.40
N LEU A 256 -14.83 -36.00 17.36
CA LEU A 256 -14.33 -37.35 17.11
C LEU A 256 -13.25 -37.74 18.14
N THR A 257 -12.39 -36.82 18.53
CA THR A 257 -11.38 -37.03 19.59
C THR A 257 -12.04 -37.22 20.95
N ARG A 258 -13.14 -36.51 21.22
CA ARG A 258 -13.99 -36.74 22.40
C ARG A 258 -14.74 -38.07 22.30
N LEU A 259 -15.33 -38.42 21.16
CA LEU A 259 -15.96 -39.73 20.95
C LEU A 259 -14.98 -40.88 21.19
N ARG A 260 -13.73 -40.74 20.73
CA ARG A 260 -12.65 -41.69 21.02
C ARG A 260 -12.33 -41.83 22.50
N SER A 261 -12.53 -40.80 23.33
CA SER A 261 -12.32 -40.89 24.78
C SER A 261 -13.50 -41.50 25.53
N TRP A 262 -14.63 -41.72 24.86
CA TRP A 262 -15.86 -42.33 25.40
C TRP A 262 -16.04 -43.80 24.97
N ILE A 263 -15.21 -44.28 24.05
CA ILE A 263 -15.12 -45.68 23.59
C ILE A 263 -13.93 -46.34 24.29
#